data_AF-A0A3B9MA21-F1
#
_entry.id   AF-A0A3B9MA21-F1
#
_cell.length_a   1.000
_cell.length_b   1.000
_cell.length_c   1.000
_cell.angle_alpha   90.00
_cell.angle_beta   90.00
_cell.angle_gamma   90.00
#
_symmetry.space_group_name_H-M   'P 1'
#
loop_
_entity.id
_entity.type
_entity.pdbx_description
1 polymer ?
#
loop_
_entity_poly.entity_id
_entity_poly.type
_entity_poly.pdbx_seq_one_letter_code
_entity_poly.pdbx_strand_id
1 'polypeptide(L)'
;MSDVETTQSTNGEPLPTGAATPAPTLERAEAKHGTRVRVSVHRLDGGLEDGESDARIITGEGFPIFTPPDAERARWIPARDIKYVVLGSVDDPDLESDPGDKTAARRAILRFRDGEWIAAYMDPSQASDGAGLAIKIRLTESQRVIPAIAASAALLEMQFVDAWTSTTTDAPAPHRRRSDIMEAAARQGRDLDKLANDFRDRLALIRDVGLTTGDTLAFSRSVRTHLDRFLAEDSIELSAPEKTTLADIILRAAVGYGPLDGLLHDRSVSEIMVNGPDQVFIERRGVLTKAEVRFEDENQLLETIRRMVATTGRHIDGLNPMVDARLPDGSRVNAIIRPAAIHGAALTIRKFKDAV
;
A
#
# COMPACT_ATOMS: atom_id res chain seq x y z
N MET A 1 -2.36 29.34 -100.86
CA MET A 1 -1.08 28.76 -101.29
C MET A 1 -0.09 29.28 -100.27
N SER A 2 0.36 28.54 -99.26
CA SER A 2 0.85 27.15 -99.19
C SER A 2 0.77 26.78 -97.70
N ASP A 3 0.27 25.64 -97.24
CA ASP A 3 0.82 24.28 -97.26
C ASP A 3 0.92 23.80 -95.80
N VAL A 4 0.80 22.49 -95.68
CA VAL A 4 0.67 21.67 -94.48
C VAL A 4 2.02 21.48 -93.80
N GLU A 5 2.07 21.36 -92.46
CA GLU A 5 2.99 20.38 -91.84
C GLU A 5 2.57 19.94 -90.44
N THR A 6 2.59 18.62 -90.28
CA THR A 6 2.39 17.83 -89.07
C THR A 6 3.70 17.76 -88.28
N THR A 7 3.65 17.73 -86.94
CA THR A 7 4.26 16.71 -86.05
C THR A 7 4.76 17.24 -84.69
N GLN A 8 4.64 16.33 -83.72
CA GLN A 8 5.44 16.12 -82.51
C GLN A 8 4.98 16.68 -81.15
N SER A 9 4.82 15.70 -80.26
CA SER A 9 4.54 15.76 -78.82
C SER A 9 5.49 16.66 -78.06
N THR A 10 4.95 17.40 -77.09
CA THR A 10 5.72 18.15 -76.09
C THR A 10 5.36 17.65 -74.70
N ASN A 11 6.40 17.18 -73.99
CA ASN A 11 6.39 16.85 -72.57
C ASN A 11 6.11 18.12 -71.76
N GLY A 12 5.28 17.97 -70.73
CA GLY A 12 4.94 19.04 -69.80
C GLY A 12 5.96 19.17 -68.67
N GLU A 13 6.23 20.42 -68.31
CA GLU A 13 6.64 20.86 -66.97
C GLU A 13 5.97 22.21 -66.69
N PRO A 14 5.22 22.36 -65.57
CA PRO A 14 4.83 23.67 -65.08
C PRO A 14 5.73 24.15 -63.92
N LEU A 15 5.78 25.48 -63.83
CA LEU A 15 6.55 26.37 -62.96
C LEU A 15 6.42 26.15 -61.44
N PRO A 16 7.38 26.68 -60.64
CA PRO A 16 7.55 26.35 -59.22
C PRO A 16 6.50 27.02 -58.33
N THR A 17 5.92 26.22 -57.43
CA THR A 17 5.04 26.68 -56.35
C THR A 17 5.88 26.95 -55.11
N GLY A 18 5.62 28.07 -54.42
CA GLY A 18 6.38 28.55 -53.27
C GLY A 18 6.55 27.52 -52.16
N ALA A 19 7.79 27.40 -51.68
CA ALA A 19 8.14 26.58 -50.54
C ALA A 19 7.53 27.19 -49.27
N ALA A 20 6.54 26.50 -48.70
CA ALA A 20 6.16 26.70 -47.31
C ALA A 20 7.31 26.23 -46.42
N THR A 21 7.81 27.13 -45.57
CA THR A 21 8.75 26.80 -44.49
C THR A 21 8.12 25.74 -43.59
N PRO A 22 8.74 24.55 -43.41
CA PRO A 22 8.24 23.62 -42.41
C PRO A 22 8.42 24.24 -41.03
N ALA A 23 7.37 24.17 -40.21
CA ALA A 23 7.44 24.48 -38.79
C ALA A 23 8.58 23.67 -38.15
N PRO A 24 9.30 24.21 -37.15
CA PRO A 24 10.40 23.50 -36.54
C PRO A 24 9.84 22.22 -35.91
N THR A 25 10.19 21.09 -36.51
CA THR A 25 10.09 19.79 -35.87
C THR A 25 10.90 19.91 -34.59
N LEU A 26 10.22 19.90 -33.44
CA LEU A 26 10.86 19.65 -32.15
C LEU A 26 11.52 18.29 -32.27
N GLU A 27 12.80 18.30 -32.64
CA GLU A 27 13.72 17.19 -32.56
C GLU A 27 13.63 16.69 -31.12
N ARG A 28 12.88 15.61 -30.92
CA ARG A 28 12.92 14.87 -29.66
C ARG A 28 14.36 14.42 -29.54
N ALA A 29 15.10 15.10 -28.66
CA ALA A 29 16.45 14.70 -28.29
C ALA A 29 16.40 13.21 -27.96
N GLU A 30 17.03 12.40 -28.81
CA GLU A 30 17.29 11.00 -28.52
C GLU A 30 18.19 10.98 -27.28
N ALA A 31 17.56 10.85 -26.11
CA ALA A 31 18.26 10.72 -24.85
C ALA A 31 19.12 9.46 -24.97
N LYS A 32 20.44 9.64 -24.82
CA LYS A 32 21.37 8.52 -24.62
C LYS A 32 20.83 7.68 -23.45
N HIS A 33 20.26 6.51 -23.76
CA HIS A 33 19.69 5.62 -22.77
C HIS A 33 20.77 5.26 -21.76
N GLY A 34 20.65 5.78 -20.54
CA GLY A 34 21.45 5.30 -19.42
C GLY A 34 21.14 3.82 -19.19
N THR A 35 22.03 3.11 -18.51
CA THR A 35 21.73 1.73 -18.08
C THR A 35 20.45 1.74 -17.25
N ARG A 36 19.39 1.13 -17.79
CA ARG A 36 18.11 0.98 -17.11
C ARG A 36 18.32 0.15 -15.85
N VAL A 37 17.67 0.55 -14.77
CA VAL A 37 17.65 -0.18 -13.51
C VAL A 37 16.23 -0.55 -13.16
N ARG A 38 16.08 -1.62 -12.37
CA ARG A 38 14.80 -1.93 -11.74
C ARG A 38 14.38 -0.75 -10.86
N VAL A 39 13.11 -0.38 -10.95
CA VAL A 39 12.52 0.66 -10.12
C VAL A 39 11.19 0.17 -9.56
N SER A 40 10.85 0.71 -8.40
CA SER A 40 9.53 0.53 -7.80
C SER A 40 8.99 1.91 -7.42
N VAL A 41 7.87 2.29 -8.05
CA VAL A 41 7.24 3.60 -7.85
C VAL A 41 6.09 3.44 -6.86
N HIS A 42 6.27 4.03 -5.68
CA HIS A 42 5.24 4.08 -4.66
C HIS A 42 4.39 5.33 -4.87
N ARG A 43 3.08 5.16 -4.98
CA ARG A 43 2.12 6.23 -5.23
C ARG A 43 1.45 6.70 -3.94
N LEU A 44 0.96 7.93 -3.95
CA LEU A 44 0.25 8.55 -2.82
C LEU A 44 -1.11 7.90 -2.52
N ASP A 45 -1.71 7.20 -3.49
CA ASP A 45 -2.93 6.42 -3.31
C ASP A 45 -2.67 5.02 -2.74
N GLY A 46 -1.42 4.70 -2.39
CA GLY A 46 -0.98 3.38 -1.92
C GLY A 46 -0.68 2.40 -3.05
N GLY A 47 -0.82 2.80 -4.31
CA GLY A 47 -0.42 1.99 -5.46
C GLY A 47 1.08 1.74 -5.53
N LEU A 48 1.47 0.60 -6.09
CA LEU A 48 2.85 0.22 -6.36
C LEU A 48 3.01 -0.15 -7.83
N GLU A 49 4.00 0.41 -8.49
CA GLU A 49 4.30 0.12 -9.89
C GLU A 49 5.77 -0.27 -10.06
N ASP A 50 6.01 -1.55 -10.39
CA ASP A 50 7.33 -2.08 -10.68
C ASP A 50 7.66 -2.02 -12.17
N GLY A 51 8.94 -1.80 -12.48
CA GLY A 51 9.41 -1.78 -13.85
C GLY A 51 10.90 -1.44 -13.92
N GLU A 52 11.29 -0.86 -15.04
CA GLU A 52 12.64 -0.37 -15.28
C GLU A 52 12.63 1.11 -15.62
N SER A 53 13.71 1.81 -15.32
CA SER A 53 13.89 3.20 -15.72
C SER A 53 15.37 3.54 -15.84
N ASP A 54 15.70 4.41 -16.79
CA ASP A 54 16.98 5.09 -16.89
C ASP A 54 16.98 6.44 -16.16
N ALA A 55 15.81 6.93 -15.73
CA ALA A 55 15.68 8.17 -14.98
C ALA A 55 16.20 8.02 -13.54
N ARG A 56 16.88 9.08 -13.07
CA ARG A 56 17.41 9.19 -11.69
C ARG A 56 16.82 10.36 -10.91
N ILE A 57 15.87 11.08 -11.51
CA ILE A 57 15.18 12.21 -10.91
C ILE A 57 13.70 12.15 -11.24
N ILE A 58 12.86 12.75 -10.39
CA ILE A 58 11.45 13.02 -10.71
C ILE A 58 11.40 14.40 -11.36
N THR A 59 10.88 14.49 -12.58
CA THR A 59 10.70 15.77 -13.29
C THR A 59 9.32 16.34 -13.01
N GLY A 60 9.03 17.56 -13.48
CA GLY A 60 7.68 18.13 -13.39
C GLY A 60 6.63 17.32 -14.17
N GLU A 61 7.04 16.62 -15.23
CA GLU A 61 6.16 15.73 -16.00
C GLU A 61 5.91 14.40 -15.29
N GLY A 62 6.83 13.98 -14.42
CA GLY A 62 6.70 12.76 -13.64
C GLY A 62 7.95 11.90 -13.64
N PHE A 63 7.74 10.60 -13.52
CA PHE A 63 8.79 9.59 -13.59
C PHE A 63 8.48 8.57 -14.70
N PRO A 64 9.39 8.33 -15.65
CA PRO A 64 9.19 7.34 -16.69
C PRO A 64 9.45 5.93 -16.16
N ILE A 65 8.55 4.99 -16.46
CA ILE A 65 8.67 3.58 -16.16
C ILE A 65 8.45 2.75 -17.43
N PHE A 66 9.32 1.79 -17.66
CA PHE A 66 9.21 0.78 -18.71
C PHE A 66 8.73 -0.52 -18.06
N THR A 67 7.71 -1.15 -18.61
CA THR A 67 7.15 -2.40 -18.06
C THR A 67 7.36 -3.53 -19.05
N PRO A 68 7.50 -4.79 -18.62
CA PRO A 68 7.71 -5.93 -19.53
C PRO A 68 6.77 -6.05 -20.74
N PRO A 69 5.46 -5.74 -20.66
CA PRO A 69 4.59 -5.79 -21.84
C PRO A 69 4.86 -4.68 -22.88
N ASP A 70 5.57 -3.60 -22.51
CA ASP A 70 5.96 -2.50 -23.41
C ASP A 70 7.31 -1.90 -22.95
N ALA A 71 8.40 -2.54 -23.39
CA ALA A 71 9.76 -2.17 -22.99
C ALA A 71 10.35 -1.02 -23.83
N GLU A 72 9.71 -0.65 -24.94
CA GLU A 72 10.20 0.40 -25.85
C GLU A 72 9.57 1.76 -25.53
N ARG A 73 8.37 1.79 -24.96
CA ARG A 73 7.67 3.02 -24.64
C ARG A 73 7.57 3.24 -23.14
N ALA A 74 8.19 4.33 -22.66
CA ALA A 74 8.02 4.77 -21.28
C ALA A 74 6.57 5.18 -21.00
N ARG A 75 5.99 4.61 -19.94
CA ARG A 75 4.80 5.15 -19.28
C ARG A 75 5.24 6.21 -18.28
N TRP A 76 4.59 7.37 -18.29
CA TRP A 76 4.89 8.44 -17.34
C TRP A 76 3.92 8.40 -16.17
N ILE A 77 4.45 8.29 -14.96
CA ILE A 77 3.68 8.42 -13.73
C ILE A 77 3.76 9.89 -13.29
N PRO A 78 2.63 10.62 -13.17
CA PRO A 78 2.65 12.03 -12.83
C PRO A 78 3.30 12.30 -11.48
N ALA A 79 4.16 13.32 -11.38
CA ALA A 79 4.88 13.64 -10.14
C ALA A 79 3.96 13.86 -8.92
N ARG A 80 2.76 14.41 -9.14
CA ARG A 80 1.75 14.64 -8.11
C ARG A 80 1.14 13.37 -7.51
N ASP A 81 1.25 12.25 -8.21
CA ASP A 81 0.73 10.96 -7.76
C ASP A 81 1.85 10.10 -7.14
N ILE A 82 3.11 10.49 -7.34
CA ILE A 82 4.28 9.79 -6.81
C ILE A 82 4.50 10.21 -5.36
N LYS A 83 4.74 9.21 -4.51
CA LYS A 83 5.21 9.40 -3.15
C LYS A 83 6.74 9.35 -3.11
N TYR A 84 7.32 8.24 -3.56
CA TYR A 84 8.75 8.09 -3.77
C TYR A 84 9.02 6.98 -4.80
N VAL A 85 10.22 6.98 -5.35
CA VAL A 85 10.69 5.96 -6.31
C VAL A 85 11.91 5.28 -5.73
N VAL A 86 11.87 3.97 -5.57
CA VAL A 86 13.02 3.14 -5.19
C VAL A 86 13.81 2.79 -6.45
N LEU A 87 15.13 2.97 -6.39
CA LEU A 87 16.04 2.60 -7.46
C LEU A 87 16.76 1.31 -7.06
N GLY A 88 16.36 0.19 -7.65
CA GLY A 88 16.87 -1.14 -7.34
C GLY A 88 15.81 -2.06 -6.73
N SER A 89 16.28 -3.09 -6.03
CA SER A 89 15.45 -4.10 -5.37
C SER A 89 15.82 -4.20 -3.90
N VAL A 90 14.84 -4.31 -3.02
CA VAL A 90 15.07 -4.48 -1.57
C VAL A 90 15.79 -5.81 -1.27
N ASP A 91 15.58 -6.82 -2.13
CA ASP A 91 16.23 -8.13 -2.04
C ASP A 91 17.61 -8.20 -2.71
N ASP A 92 18.17 -7.06 -3.16
CA ASP A 92 19.50 -7.03 -3.77
C ASP A 92 20.57 -7.33 -2.70
N PRO A 93 21.37 -8.41 -2.84
CA PRO A 93 22.38 -8.77 -1.86
C PRO A 93 23.52 -7.73 -1.76
N ASP A 94 23.71 -6.92 -2.81
CA ASP A 94 24.80 -5.94 -2.92
C ASP A 94 24.42 -4.55 -2.41
N LEU A 95 23.27 -4.43 -1.71
CA LEU A 95 22.89 -3.16 -1.07
C LEU A 95 23.96 -2.69 -0.09
N GLU A 96 24.16 -1.37 -0.08
CA GLU A 96 25.09 -0.71 0.84
C GLU A 96 24.65 -0.94 2.29
N SER A 97 25.62 -1.18 3.17
CA SER A 97 25.35 -1.33 4.61
C SER A 97 24.88 -0.01 5.21
N ASP A 98 23.92 -0.09 6.13
CA ASP A 98 23.45 1.06 6.89
C ASP A 98 24.62 1.66 7.69
N PRO A 99 25.08 2.89 7.38
CA PRO A 99 26.28 3.43 7.99
C PRO A 99 26.06 3.88 9.45
N GLY A 100 24.80 3.92 9.91
CA GLY A 100 24.41 4.25 11.26
C GLY A 100 24.82 5.66 11.69
N ASP A 101 25.04 5.85 12.99
CA ASP A 101 25.32 7.17 13.58
C ASP A 101 26.74 7.68 13.38
N LYS A 102 27.63 6.84 12.85
CA LYS A 102 29.05 7.20 12.63
C LYS A 102 29.28 7.92 11.31
N THR A 103 28.24 8.10 10.50
CA THR A 103 28.35 8.73 9.18
C THR A 103 28.27 10.25 9.25
N ALA A 104 28.94 10.91 8.30
CA ALA A 104 28.76 12.34 8.05
C ALA A 104 27.52 12.65 7.19
N ALA A 105 26.84 11.62 6.65
CA ALA A 105 25.63 11.81 5.87
C ALA A 105 24.51 12.43 6.73
N ARG A 106 23.81 13.42 6.18
CA ARG A 106 22.65 14.03 6.84
C ARG A 106 21.54 13.01 6.92
N ARG A 107 21.00 12.80 8.12
CA ARG A 107 19.90 11.88 8.38
C ARG A 107 18.61 12.66 8.48
N ALA A 108 17.55 12.12 7.90
CA ALA A 108 16.24 12.73 7.92
C ALA A 108 15.15 11.69 8.16
N ILE A 109 14.11 12.13 8.85
CA ILE A 109 12.84 11.46 8.98
C ILE A 109 11.85 12.21 8.09
N LEU A 110 11.29 11.53 7.11
CA LEU A 110 10.41 12.08 6.09
C LEU A 110 8.98 11.64 6.39
N ARG A 111 8.06 12.60 6.56
CA ARG A 111 6.62 12.35 6.69
C ARG A 111 5.92 12.65 5.38
N PHE A 112 5.16 11.70 4.85
CA PHE A 112 4.39 11.88 3.63
C PHE A 112 2.92 12.21 3.91
N ARG A 113 2.20 12.68 2.88
CA ARG A 113 0.78 13.10 2.96
C ARG A 113 -0.19 12.02 3.37
N ASP A 114 0.13 10.76 3.12
CA ASP A 114 -0.65 9.60 3.58
C ASP A 114 -0.38 9.23 5.05
N GLY A 115 0.55 9.93 5.70
CA GLY A 115 0.92 9.71 7.10
C GLY A 115 2.06 8.71 7.29
N GLU A 116 2.63 8.14 6.23
CA GLU A 116 3.80 7.26 6.35
C GLU A 116 5.07 8.05 6.70
N TRP A 117 5.94 7.41 7.49
CA TRP A 117 7.23 7.94 7.89
C TRP A 117 8.35 7.06 7.35
N ILE A 118 9.36 7.68 6.74
CA ILE A 118 10.54 7.00 6.22
C ILE A 118 11.80 7.60 6.83
N ALA A 119 12.65 6.74 7.38
CA ALA A 119 13.99 7.11 7.78
C ALA A 119 14.93 7.01 6.57
N ALA A 120 15.66 8.08 6.27
CA ALA A 120 16.57 8.09 5.15
C ALA A 120 17.81 8.95 5.40
N TYR A 121 18.86 8.65 4.66
CA TYR A 121 20.01 9.54 4.51
C TYR A 121 19.77 10.43 3.29
N MET A 122 20.10 11.70 3.43
CA MET A 122 20.12 12.63 2.30
C MET A 122 21.29 12.28 1.41
N ASP A 123 21.07 12.21 0.10
CA ASP A 123 22.15 12.02 -0.85
C ASP A 123 22.57 13.38 -1.45
N PRO A 124 23.70 13.98 -1.02
CA PRO A 124 24.17 15.26 -1.55
C PRO A 124 24.76 15.15 -2.96
N SER A 125 24.99 13.92 -3.46
CA SER A 125 25.65 13.69 -4.75
C SER A 125 24.73 13.89 -5.95
N GLN A 126 23.41 14.00 -5.73
CA GLN A 126 22.44 14.27 -6.78
C GLN A 126 21.83 15.66 -6.57
N ALA A 127 22.05 16.55 -7.54
CA ALA A 127 21.51 17.90 -7.53
C ALA A 127 19.97 17.87 -7.42
N SER A 128 19.41 18.71 -6.56
CA SER A 128 17.96 18.85 -6.30
C SER A 128 17.21 19.57 -7.44
N ASP A 129 17.67 19.41 -8.69
CA ASP A 129 17.18 20.16 -9.85
C ASP A 129 15.81 19.66 -10.37
N GLY A 130 15.12 18.80 -9.61
CA GLY A 130 13.85 18.18 -9.96
C GLY A 130 12.76 18.32 -8.89
N ALA A 131 11.58 17.77 -9.17
CA ALA A 131 10.44 17.72 -8.25
C ALA A 131 10.61 16.68 -7.13
N GLY A 132 11.79 16.07 -7.01
CA GLY A 132 12.10 15.04 -6.04
C GLY A 132 13.45 15.25 -5.36
N LEU A 133 13.59 14.59 -4.21
CA LEU A 133 14.73 14.64 -3.33
C LEU A 133 15.43 13.28 -3.33
N ALA A 134 16.71 13.28 -3.69
CA ALA A 134 17.53 12.07 -3.63
C ALA A 134 17.82 11.69 -2.18
N ILE A 135 17.49 10.44 -1.84
CA ILE A 135 17.64 9.88 -0.51
C ILE A 135 18.15 8.45 -0.60
N LYS A 136 18.64 7.92 0.52
CA LYS A 136 18.86 6.50 0.72
C LYS A 136 17.97 6.03 1.86
N ILE A 137 16.93 5.28 1.53
CA ILE A 137 15.98 4.76 2.51
C ILE A 137 16.69 3.73 3.39
N ARG A 138 16.54 3.88 4.70
CA ARG A 138 17.15 3.01 5.70
C ARG A 138 16.29 1.77 5.93
N LEU A 139 16.83 0.62 5.55
CA LEU A 139 16.22 -0.70 5.76
C LEU A 139 16.72 -1.27 7.09
N THR A 140 16.02 -0.91 8.17
CA THR A 140 16.47 -1.20 9.55
C THR A 140 16.62 -2.70 9.82
N GLU A 141 15.77 -3.55 9.25
CA GLU A 141 15.83 -5.00 9.49
C GLU A 141 17.05 -5.67 8.85
N SER A 142 17.42 -5.26 7.63
CA SER A 142 18.58 -5.82 6.92
C SER A 142 19.87 -5.07 7.21
N GLN A 143 19.82 -3.97 7.98
CA GLN A 143 20.94 -3.05 8.19
C GLN A 143 21.56 -2.64 6.84
N ARG A 144 20.69 -2.26 5.90
CA ARG A 144 21.04 -1.82 4.56
C ARG A 144 20.41 -0.46 4.27
N VAL A 145 20.89 0.18 3.21
CA VAL A 145 20.24 1.35 2.62
C VAL A 145 19.96 1.12 1.15
N ILE A 146 18.85 1.65 0.66
CA ILE A 146 18.47 1.56 -0.74
C ILE A 146 18.28 2.96 -1.35
N PRO A 147 18.88 3.27 -2.51
CA PRO A 147 18.69 4.56 -3.17
C PRO A 147 17.23 4.77 -3.56
N ALA A 148 16.73 5.98 -3.34
CA ALA A 148 15.38 6.37 -3.71
C ALA A 148 15.28 7.88 -3.98
N ILE A 149 14.17 8.28 -4.58
CA ILE A 149 13.84 9.67 -4.85
C ILE A 149 12.48 9.94 -4.22
N ALA A 150 12.43 10.75 -3.16
CA ALA A 150 11.17 11.17 -2.55
C ALA A 150 10.55 12.31 -3.35
N ALA A 151 9.26 12.25 -3.68
CA ALA A 151 8.60 13.36 -4.35
C ALA A 151 8.39 14.51 -3.35
N SER A 152 8.94 15.70 -3.65
CA SER A 152 8.86 16.86 -2.76
C SER A 152 7.40 17.29 -2.51
N ALA A 153 6.54 17.14 -3.52
CA ALA A 153 5.11 17.44 -3.41
C ALA A 153 4.35 16.48 -2.48
N ALA A 154 4.87 15.26 -2.27
CA ALA A 154 4.27 14.24 -1.41
C ALA A 154 4.68 14.37 0.06
N LEU A 155 5.71 15.16 0.36
CA LEU A 155 6.20 15.38 1.72
C LEU A 155 5.29 16.38 2.46
N LEU A 156 4.93 16.03 3.68
CA LEU A 156 4.34 16.94 4.66
C LEU A 156 5.40 17.59 5.53
N GLU A 157 6.37 16.79 5.97
CA GLU A 157 7.36 17.23 6.94
C GLU A 157 8.68 16.48 6.72
N MET A 158 9.79 17.17 7.01
CA MET A 158 11.12 16.60 7.02
C MET A 158 11.87 17.08 8.25
N GLN A 159 12.33 16.14 9.06
CA GLN A 159 13.06 16.42 10.29
C GLN A 159 14.47 15.86 10.18
N PHE A 160 15.50 16.71 10.35
CA PHE A 160 16.88 16.25 10.39
C PHE A 160 17.23 15.72 11.79
N VAL A 161 17.99 14.63 11.84
CA VAL A 161 18.36 13.96 13.10
C VAL A 161 19.88 13.80 13.23
N ASP A 162 20.39 14.03 14.44
CA ASP A 162 21.83 13.93 14.77
C ASP A 162 22.24 12.52 15.22
N ALA A 163 21.29 11.69 15.64
CA ALA A 163 21.44 10.26 15.90
C ALA A 163 20.12 9.54 15.60
N TRP A 164 20.18 8.32 15.07
CA TRP A 164 19.01 7.44 14.99
C TRP A 164 18.48 7.08 16.38
N THR A 165 19.34 7.19 17.41
CA THR A 165 19.00 6.94 18.82
C THR A 165 18.80 8.20 19.65
N SER A 166 18.93 9.42 19.09
CA SER A 166 18.62 10.63 19.88
C SER A 166 17.12 10.66 20.11
N THR A 167 16.75 10.52 21.38
CA THR A 167 15.38 10.66 21.87
C THR A 167 15.00 12.12 21.73
N THR A 168 14.57 12.51 20.54
CA THR A 168 13.71 13.68 20.39
C THR A 168 12.32 13.18 20.72
N THR A 169 11.84 13.58 21.89
CA THR A 169 10.45 13.50 22.31
C THR A 169 9.55 13.88 21.12
N ASP A 170 8.60 13.01 20.82
CA ASP A 170 7.47 13.19 19.88
C ASP A 170 7.69 12.82 18.39
N ALA A 171 7.85 11.51 18.09
CA ALA A 171 7.33 10.83 16.88
C ALA A 171 7.60 9.29 16.94
N PRO A 172 6.67 8.41 16.50
CA PRO A 172 6.81 6.96 16.66
C PRO A 172 7.69 6.35 15.56
N ALA A 173 8.72 5.60 15.96
CA ALA A 173 9.60 4.80 15.08
C ALA A 173 9.00 3.41 14.78
N PRO A 174 9.40 2.75 13.66
CA PRO A 174 8.60 1.77 12.94
C PRO A 174 8.61 0.36 13.56
N HIS A 175 7.59 -0.41 13.17
CA HIS A 175 7.13 -1.68 13.70
C HIS A 175 8.24 -2.71 14.02
N ARG A 176 8.43 -2.99 15.32
CA ARG A 176 9.12 -4.19 15.79
C ARG A 176 8.19 -5.40 15.66
N ARG A 177 8.76 -6.53 15.21
CA ARG A 177 8.05 -7.78 14.91
C ARG A 177 7.35 -8.36 16.15
N ARG A 178 6.23 -9.04 15.92
CA ARG A 178 5.36 -9.71 16.90
C ARG A 178 6.09 -10.61 17.92
N SER A 179 7.28 -11.11 17.62
CA SER A 179 8.09 -11.98 18.49
C SER A 179 8.71 -11.24 19.68
N ASP A 180 9.10 -9.98 19.50
CA ASP A 180 9.90 -9.24 20.50
C ASP A 180 9.00 -8.54 21.53
N ILE A 181 7.73 -8.31 21.15
CA ILE A 181 6.68 -7.72 21.99
C ILE A 181 6.22 -8.73 23.05
N MET A 182 6.13 -10.04 22.72
CA MET A 182 5.81 -11.07 23.71
C MET A 182 6.90 -11.24 24.76
N GLU A 183 8.18 -11.11 24.37
CA GLU A 183 9.32 -11.24 25.29
C GLU A 183 9.55 -9.99 26.16
N ALA A 184 9.07 -8.82 25.71
CA ALA A 184 9.03 -7.59 26.51
C ALA A 184 7.83 -7.54 27.48
N ALA A 185 6.64 -8.02 27.06
CA ALA A 185 5.43 -8.06 27.88
C ALA A 185 5.57 -8.99 29.11
N ALA A 186 6.38 -10.04 29.01
CA ALA A 186 6.69 -10.95 30.12
C ALA A 186 7.43 -10.27 31.30
N ARG A 187 8.06 -9.11 31.11
CA ARG A 187 8.85 -8.42 32.16
C ARG A 187 8.02 -7.63 33.18
N GLN A 188 6.71 -7.43 32.95
CA GLN A 188 5.83 -6.68 33.86
C GLN A 188 4.61 -7.48 34.38
N GLY A 189 4.48 -8.76 34.03
CA GLY A 189 3.44 -9.63 34.58
C GLY A 189 1.99 -9.29 34.19
N ARG A 190 1.77 -8.55 33.08
CA ARG A 190 0.42 -8.27 32.55
C ARG A 190 0.26 -8.84 31.15
N ASP A 191 -0.78 -9.63 30.96
CA ASP A 191 -1.13 -10.26 29.69
C ASP A 191 -1.94 -9.26 28.84
N LEU A 192 -1.28 -8.63 27.87
CA LEU A 192 -1.88 -7.66 26.95
C LEU A 192 -2.95 -8.28 26.05
N ASP A 193 -2.83 -9.57 25.72
CA ASP A 193 -3.82 -10.27 24.90
C ASP A 193 -5.11 -10.51 25.69
N LYS A 194 -5.00 -10.87 26.97
CA LYS A 194 -6.16 -10.98 27.87
C LYS A 194 -6.85 -9.63 28.08
N LEU A 195 -6.07 -8.56 28.25
CA LEU A 195 -6.59 -7.20 28.42
C LEU A 195 -7.28 -6.70 27.13
N ALA A 196 -6.71 -7.01 25.97
CA ALA A 196 -7.31 -6.68 24.68
C ALA A 196 -8.66 -7.40 24.47
N ASN A 197 -8.76 -8.67 24.88
CA ASN A 197 -10.01 -9.43 24.80
C ASN A 197 -11.11 -8.81 25.68
N ASP A 198 -10.79 -8.42 26.92
CA ASP A 198 -11.76 -7.78 27.83
C ASP A 198 -12.27 -6.44 27.27
N PHE A 199 -11.36 -5.58 26.80
CA PHE A 199 -11.74 -4.29 26.22
C PHE A 199 -12.52 -4.45 24.91
N ARG A 200 -12.22 -5.46 24.08
CA ARG A 200 -13.03 -5.79 22.90
C ARG A 200 -14.46 -6.14 23.29
N ASP A 201 -14.63 -7.01 24.28
CA ASP A 201 -15.97 -7.47 24.70
C ASP A 201 -16.79 -6.29 25.25
N ARG A 202 -16.15 -5.35 25.95
CA ARG A 202 -16.78 -4.10 26.40
C ARG A 202 -17.10 -3.15 25.24
N LEU A 203 -16.21 -3.00 24.24
CA LEU A 203 -16.46 -2.21 23.03
C LEU A 203 -17.69 -2.70 22.26
N ALA A 204 -17.92 -4.01 22.21
CA ALA A 204 -19.07 -4.60 21.52
C ALA A 204 -20.43 -4.22 22.13
N LEU A 205 -20.45 -3.79 23.39
CA LEU A 205 -21.66 -3.36 24.09
C LEU A 205 -21.95 -1.85 23.89
N ILE A 206 -21.00 -1.10 23.34
CA ILE A 206 -21.11 0.34 23.14
C ILE A 206 -21.80 0.64 21.80
N ARG A 207 -22.83 1.48 21.84
CA ARG A 207 -23.44 2.05 20.62
C ARG A 207 -22.75 3.36 20.25
N ASP A 208 -21.70 3.25 19.44
CA ASP A 208 -20.94 4.38 18.91
C ASP A 208 -20.94 4.36 17.38
N VAL A 209 -21.26 5.49 16.76
CA VAL A 209 -21.38 5.62 15.30
C VAL A 209 -20.05 5.30 14.61
N GLY A 210 -18.93 5.73 15.17
CA GLY A 210 -17.61 5.50 14.63
C GLY A 210 -17.15 4.05 14.78
N LEU A 211 -17.67 3.29 15.75
CA LEU A 211 -17.46 1.83 15.84
C LEU A 211 -18.26 1.03 14.79
N THR A 212 -19.32 1.63 14.24
CA THR A 212 -20.16 1.00 13.19
C THR A 212 -19.88 1.54 11.78
N THR A 213 -18.96 2.50 11.63
CA THR A 213 -18.67 3.13 10.33
C THR A 213 -17.72 2.26 9.51
N GLY A 214 -17.95 2.14 8.20
CA GLY A 214 -17.02 1.48 7.26
C GLY A 214 -15.71 2.25 6.99
N ASP A 215 -15.51 3.40 7.65
CA ASP A 215 -14.31 4.23 7.60
C ASP A 215 -13.33 3.77 8.69
N THR A 216 -12.23 3.16 8.25
CA THR A 216 -11.15 2.66 9.09
C THR A 216 -10.57 3.74 10.01
N LEU A 217 -10.53 5.00 9.59
CA LEU A 217 -10.00 6.11 10.39
C LEU A 217 -10.97 6.50 11.51
N ALA A 218 -12.28 6.53 11.22
CA ALA A 218 -13.33 6.77 12.20
C ALA A 218 -13.39 5.65 13.24
N PHE A 219 -13.27 4.40 12.81
CA PHE A 219 -13.21 3.21 13.67
C PHE A 219 -12.01 3.25 14.62
N SER A 220 -10.81 3.47 14.07
CA SER A 220 -9.56 3.53 14.86
C SER A 220 -9.59 4.62 15.91
N ARG A 221 -10.18 5.78 15.59
CA ARG A 221 -10.34 6.90 16.51
C ARG A 221 -11.31 6.57 17.64
N SER A 222 -12.40 5.90 17.33
CA SER A 222 -13.43 5.51 18.30
C SER A 222 -12.89 4.45 19.26
N VAL A 223 -12.17 3.44 18.75
CA VAL A 223 -11.49 2.44 19.58
C VAL A 223 -10.50 3.08 20.55
N ARG A 224 -9.67 4.03 20.10
CA ARG A 224 -8.73 4.75 20.98
C ARG A 224 -9.45 5.56 22.05
N THR A 225 -10.52 6.26 21.68
CA THR A 225 -11.32 7.08 22.60
C THR A 225 -11.94 6.25 23.72
N HIS A 226 -12.50 5.08 23.38
CA HIS A 226 -13.11 4.18 24.36
C HIS A 226 -12.06 3.43 25.19
N LEU A 227 -10.92 3.05 24.59
CA LEU A 227 -9.81 2.46 25.30
C LEU A 227 -9.27 3.40 26.40
N ASP A 228 -9.06 4.68 26.09
CA ASP A 228 -8.60 5.64 27.09
C ASP A 228 -9.58 5.78 28.25
N ARG A 229 -10.89 5.72 27.98
CA ARG A 229 -11.92 5.72 29.03
C ARG A 229 -11.85 4.49 29.91
N PHE A 230 -11.78 3.30 29.32
CA PHE A 230 -11.74 2.06 30.08
C PHE A 230 -10.46 1.91 30.92
N LEU A 231 -9.32 2.36 30.40
CA LEU A 231 -8.06 2.40 31.16
C LEU A 231 -8.18 3.32 32.39
N ALA A 232 -8.89 4.45 32.26
CA ALA A 232 -9.12 5.36 33.37
C ALA A 232 -10.12 4.78 34.40
N GLU A 233 -11.19 4.14 33.95
CA GLU A 233 -12.20 3.50 34.82
C GLU A 233 -11.60 2.36 35.66
N ASP A 234 -10.79 1.51 35.03
CA ASP A 234 -10.18 0.34 35.69
C ASP A 234 -8.89 0.68 36.46
N SER A 235 -8.52 1.97 36.55
CA SER A 235 -7.26 2.44 37.19
C SER A 235 -6.00 1.75 36.61
N ILE A 236 -5.98 1.53 35.30
CA ILE A 236 -4.89 0.85 34.59
C ILE A 236 -3.97 1.89 33.96
N GLU A 237 -2.77 2.01 34.52
CA GLU A 237 -1.71 2.85 33.96
C GLU A 237 -0.87 2.06 32.95
N LEU A 238 -0.89 2.51 31.70
CA LEU A 238 -0.04 2.00 30.62
C LEU A 238 0.76 3.15 30.03
N SER A 239 2.00 2.88 29.63
CA SER A 239 2.80 3.83 28.87
C SER A 239 2.18 4.08 27.49
N ALA A 240 2.47 5.24 26.88
CA ALA A 240 2.01 5.57 25.53
C ALA A 240 2.25 4.45 24.48
N PRO A 241 3.43 3.77 24.44
CA PRO A 241 3.63 2.66 23.51
C PRO A 241 2.80 1.41 23.85
N GLU A 242 2.57 1.10 25.13
CA GLU A 242 1.71 -0.02 25.53
C GLU A 242 0.25 0.24 25.19
N LYS A 243 -0.24 1.47 25.40
CA LYS A 243 -1.59 1.89 24.97
C LYS A 243 -1.75 1.77 23.46
N THR A 244 -0.74 2.20 22.70
CA THR A 244 -0.77 2.10 21.23
C THR A 244 -0.77 0.64 20.79
N THR A 245 0.05 -0.20 21.43
CA THR A 245 0.11 -1.64 21.15
C THR A 245 -1.22 -2.32 21.47
N LEU A 246 -1.82 -2.00 22.61
CA LEU A 246 -3.12 -2.50 23.04
C LEU A 246 -4.23 -2.05 22.10
N ALA A 247 -4.26 -0.76 21.71
CA ALA A 247 -5.17 -0.23 20.71
C ALA A 247 -5.04 -0.98 19.38
N ASP A 248 -3.82 -1.30 18.94
CA ASP A 248 -3.59 -2.06 17.71
C ASP A 248 -4.00 -3.54 17.84
N ILE A 249 -3.80 -4.18 19.00
CA ILE A 249 -4.29 -5.55 19.26
C ILE A 249 -5.81 -5.55 19.25
N ILE A 250 -6.44 -4.59 19.96
CA ILE A 250 -7.89 -4.42 19.98
C ILE A 250 -8.38 -4.10 18.58
N LEU A 251 -7.77 -3.20 17.82
CA LEU A 251 -8.15 -2.90 16.43
C LEU A 251 -8.08 -4.16 15.57
N ARG A 252 -6.99 -4.91 15.64
CA ARG A 252 -6.86 -6.19 14.92
C ARG A 252 -7.91 -7.22 15.35
N ALA A 253 -8.32 -7.22 16.61
CA ALA A 253 -9.31 -8.14 17.17
C ALA A 253 -10.77 -7.63 17.06
N ALA A 254 -10.97 -6.32 16.92
CA ALA A 254 -12.25 -5.60 16.86
C ALA A 254 -12.64 -5.24 15.43
N VAL A 255 -11.72 -5.40 14.46
CA VAL A 255 -12.07 -5.71 13.07
C VAL A 255 -12.75 -7.09 13.06
N GLY A 256 -13.94 -7.15 13.65
CA GLY A 256 -14.78 -8.32 13.64
C GLY A 256 -15.21 -8.59 12.22
N TYR A 257 -15.24 -9.87 11.87
CA TYR A 257 -15.83 -10.38 10.66
C TYR A 257 -17.36 -10.51 10.77
N GLY A 258 -17.93 -9.91 11.83
CA GLY A 258 -19.36 -9.81 12.05
C GLY A 258 -19.97 -11.18 12.30
N PRO A 259 -21.02 -11.57 11.57
CA PRO A 259 -21.65 -12.89 11.71
C PRO A 259 -20.70 -14.08 11.56
N LEU A 260 -19.52 -13.90 10.96
CA LEU A 260 -18.54 -14.96 10.73
C LEU A 260 -17.56 -15.20 11.88
N ASP A 261 -17.51 -14.31 12.89
CA ASP A 261 -16.50 -14.39 13.95
C ASP A 261 -16.55 -15.73 14.71
N GLY A 262 -17.74 -16.19 15.08
CA GLY A 262 -17.89 -17.49 15.77
C GLY A 262 -17.37 -18.67 14.94
N LEU A 263 -17.57 -18.63 13.62
CA LEU A 263 -17.12 -19.68 12.70
C LEU A 263 -15.60 -19.65 12.48
N LEU A 264 -15.01 -18.47 12.46
CA LEU A 264 -13.57 -18.28 12.32
C LEU A 264 -12.81 -18.76 13.58
N HIS A 265 -13.40 -18.63 14.76
CA HIS A 265 -12.82 -19.16 16.00
C HIS A 265 -13.09 -20.66 16.22
N ASP A 266 -14.09 -21.24 15.58
CA ASP A 266 -14.43 -22.67 15.72
C ASP A 266 -13.40 -23.58 15.02
N ARG A 267 -12.53 -24.25 15.80
CA ARG A 267 -11.51 -25.17 15.29
C ARG A 267 -12.07 -26.38 14.53
N SER A 268 -13.35 -26.71 14.69
CA SER A 268 -13.99 -27.80 13.94
C SER A 268 -14.27 -27.43 12.49
N VAL A 269 -14.36 -26.13 12.17
CA VAL A 269 -14.61 -25.61 10.83
C VAL A 269 -13.29 -25.46 10.08
N SER A 270 -13.21 -26.02 8.87
CA SER A 270 -12.05 -25.89 7.97
C SER A 270 -12.28 -24.92 6.81
N GLU A 271 -13.52 -24.72 6.38
CA GLU A 271 -13.86 -23.80 5.30
C GLU A 271 -15.20 -23.12 5.58
N ILE A 272 -15.30 -21.85 5.20
CA ILE A 272 -16.51 -21.03 5.28
C ILE A 272 -16.79 -20.51 3.88
N MET A 273 -18.01 -20.69 3.38
CA MET A 273 -18.45 -20.20 2.08
C MET A 273 -19.72 -19.37 2.25
N VAL A 274 -19.72 -18.17 1.67
CA VAL A 274 -20.84 -17.24 1.69
C VAL A 274 -21.17 -16.93 0.24
N ASN A 275 -22.35 -17.33 -0.21
CA ASN A 275 -22.84 -17.07 -1.58
C ASN A 275 -23.86 -15.92 -1.64
N GLY A 276 -24.10 -15.27 -0.50
CA GLY A 276 -25.07 -14.21 -0.31
C GLY A 276 -25.41 -14.06 1.18
N PRO A 277 -26.16 -13.02 1.57
CA PRO A 277 -26.40 -12.69 2.98
C PRO A 277 -27.08 -13.83 3.77
N ASP A 278 -27.99 -14.58 3.15
CA ASP A 278 -28.73 -15.69 3.76
C ASP A 278 -28.13 -17.09 3.47
N GLN A 279 -26.97 -17.13 2.82
CA GLN A 279 -26.36 -18.33 2.25
C GLN A 279 -24.94 -18.53 2.76
N VAL A 280 -24.82 -18.84 4.05
CA VAL A 280 -23.56 -19.21 4.71
C VAL A 280 -23.49 -20.73 4.88
N PHE A 281 -22.37 -21.31 4.45
CA PHE A 281 -22.05 -22.73 4.55
C PHE A 281 -20.70 -22.92 5.23
N ILE A 282 -20.56 -24.02 5.95
CA ILE A 282 -19.33 -24.40 6.64
C ILE A 282 -18.98 -25.86 6.36
N GLU A 283 -17.70 -26.12 6.21
CA GLU A 283 -17.14 -27.45 6.08
C GLU A 283 -16.54 -27.89 7.41
N ARG A 284 -16.98 -29.05 7.89
CA ARG A 284 -16.44 -29.71 9.08
C ARG A 284 -16.09 -31.15 8.72
N ARG A 285 -14.81 -31.53 8.86
CA ARG A 285 -14.33 -32.90 8.62
C ARG A 285 -14.74 -33.47 7.24
N GLY A 286 -14.70 -32.63 6.21
CA GLY A 286 -15.08 -32.96 4.83
C GLY A 286 -16.57 -32.84 4.53
N VAL A 287 -17.41 -32.51 5.50
CA VAL A 287 -18.87 -32.43 5.33
C VAL A 287 -19.30 -30.97 5.28
N LEU A 288 -19.95 -30.60 4.17
CA LEU A 288 -20.52 -29.28 3.97
C LEU A 288 -21.91 -29.18 4.59
N THR A 289 -22.15 -28.16 5.41
CA THR A 289 -23.44 -27.91 6.07
C THR A 289 -23.81 -26.43 6.02
N LYS A 290 -25.11 -26.12 5.95
CA LYS A 290 -25.57 -24.73 6.05
C LYS A 290 -25.40 -24.25 7.50
N ALA A 291 -24.80 -23.09 7.69
CA ALA A 291 -24.66 -22.49 9.01
C ALA A 291 -25.93 -21.72 9.39
N GLU A 292 -26.18 -21.57 10.69
CA GLU A 292 -27.31 -20.78 11.20
C GLU A 292 -27.05 -19.26 11.11
N VAL A 293 -25.79 -18.86 10.97
CA VAL A 293 -25.41 -17.44 10.84
C VAL A 293 -25.86 -16.88 9.50
N ARG A 294 -26.27 -15.62 9.51
CA ARG A 294 -26.68 -14.84 8.33
C ARG A 294 -26.24 -13.40 8.49
N PHE A 295 -26.06 -12.74 7.35
CA PHE A 295 -25.92 -11.29 7.30
C PHE A 295 -27.31 -10.65 7.28
N GLU A 296 -27.38 -9.39 7.70
CA GLU A 296 -28.60 -8.59 7.65
C GLU A 296 -29.00 -8.27 6.20
N ASP A 297 -28.03 -7.87 5.39
CA ASP A 297 -28.21 -7.57 3.97
C ASP A 297 -26.90 -7.74 3.17
N GLU A 298 -26.96 -7.49 1.86
CA GLU A 298 -25.79 -7.56 0.97
C GLU A 298 -24.73 -6.49 1.33
N ASN A 299 -25.13 -5.33 1.88
CA ASN A 299 -24.20 -4.26 2.24
C ASN A 299 -23.32 -4.67 3.42
N GLN A 300 -23.89 -5.30 4.45
CA GLN A 300 -23.15 -5.81 5.60
C GLN A 300 -22.13 -6.88 5.18
N LEU A 301 -22.48 -7.73 4.22
CA LEU A 301 -21.56 -8.69 3.62
C LEU A 301 -20.41 -7.99 2.87
N LEU A 302 -20.72 -7.00 2.02
CA LEU A 302 -19.72 -6.21 1.30
C LEU A 302 -18.77 -5.46 2.23
N GLU A 303 -19.28 -4.85 3.29
CA GLU A 303 -18.47 -4.19 4.31
C GLU A 303 -17.56 -5.18 5.04
N THR A 304 -18.06 -6.36 5.36
CA THR A 304 -17.27 -7.43 5.99
C THR A 304 -16.13 -7.88 5.08
N ILE A 305 -16.41 -8.09 3.78
CA ILE A 305 -15.41 -8.41 2.76
C ILE A 305 -14.35 -7.30 2.68
N ARG A 306 -14.77 -6.04 2.58
CA ARG A 306 -13.83 -4.90 2.51
C ARG A 306 -12.96 -4.81 3.74
N ARG A 307 -13.52 -4.99 4.95
CA ARG A 307 -12.77 -5.02 6.20
C ARG A 307 -11.74 -6.15 6.23
N MET A 308 -12.13 -7.36 5.84
CA MET A 308 -11.22 -8.52 5.74
C MET A 308 -10.01 -8.20 4.88
N VAL A 309 -10.26 -7.71 3.67
CA VAL A 309 -9.26 -7.55 2.64
C VAL A 309 -8.36 -6.33 2.92
N ALA A 310 -8.92 -5.28 3.54
CA ALA A 310 -8.16 -4.08 3.95
C ALA A 310 -7.02 -4.41 4.92
N THR A 311 -7.20 -5.38 5.83
CA THR A 311 -6.13 -5.81 6.77
C THR A 311 -4.92 -6.42 6.06
N THR A 312 -5.07 -6.80 4.79
CA THR A 312 -4.04 -7.47 3.99
C THR A 312 -3.34 -6.52 3.01
N GLY A 313 -3.68 -5.23 3.04
CA GLY A 313 -3.17 -4.23 2.09
C GLY A 313 -3.74 -4.38 0.68
N ARG A 314 -4.90 -5.02 0.54
CA ARG A 314 -5.61 -5.21 -0.73
C ARG A 314 -6.95 -4.48 -0.69
N HIS A 315 -7.52 -4.18 -1.85
CA HIS A 315 -8.82 -3.54 -1.98
C HIS A 315 -9.73 -4.31 -2.94
N ILE A 316 -11.04 -4.12 -2.79
CA ILE A 316 -12.07 -4.73 -3.64
C ILE A 316 -13.20 -3.72 -3.87
N ASP A 317 -13.49 -3.45 -5.14
CA ASP A 317 -14.46 -2.43 -5.58
C ASP A 317 -15.05 -2.77 -6.96
N GLY A 318 -15.87 -1.89 -7.53
CA GLY A 318 -16.52 -2.14 -8.82
C GLY A 318 -15.58 -2.20 -10.02
N LEU A 319 -14.35 -1.67 -9.90
CA LEU A 319 -13.31 -1.72 -10.94
C LEU A 319 -12.41 -2.95 -10.76
N ASN A 320 -12.19 -3.38 -9.53
CA ASN A 320 -11.45 -4.56 -9.12
C ASN A 320 -12.37 -5.49 -8.30
N PRO A 321 -13.29 -6.24 -8.96
CA PRO A 321 -14.37 -6.94 -8.27
C PRO A 321 -13.97 -8.30 -7.68
N MET A 322 -12.68 -8.66 -7.72
CA MET A 322 -12.18 -9.95 -7.27
C MET A 322 -10.91 -9.75 -6.45
N VAL A 323 -10.75 -10.49 -5.37
CA VAL A 323 -9.54 -10.45 -4.56
C VAL A 323 -9.22 -11.79 -3.92
N ASP A 324 -7.94 -12.14 -3.94
CA ASP A 324 -7.36 -13.20 -3.14
C ASP A 324 -6.42 -12.58 -2.11
N ALA A 325 -6.55 -12.99 -0.85
CA ALA A 325 -5.73 -12.48 0.23
C ALA A 325 -5.43 -13.53 1.31
N ARG A 326 -4.50 -13.21 2.19
CA ARG A 326 -4.19 -14.01 3.37
C ARG A 326 -4.46 -13.20 4.62
N LEU A 327 -5.37 -13.70 5.45
CA LEU A 327 -5.76 -13.07 6.69
C LEU A 327 -4.64 -13.19 7.74
N PRO A 328 -4.62 -12.34 8.78
CA PRO A 328 -3.59 -12.37 9.83
C PRO A 328 -3.47 -13.70 10.60
N ASP A 329 -4.54 -14.51 10.62
CA ASP A 329 -4.58 -15.85 11.20
C ASP A 329 -3.99 -16.94 10.27
N GLY A 330 -3.54 -16.55 9.07
CA GLY A 330 -3.00 -17.44 8.05
C GLY A 330 -4.05 -18.07 7.13
N SER A 331 -5.33 -17.84 7.39
CA SER A 331 -6.44 -18.27 6.53
C SER A 331 -6.36 -17.61 5.16
N ARG A 332 -6.78 -18.33 4.12
CA ARG A 332 -6.87 -17.79 2.76
C ARG A 332 -8.28 -17.32 2.50
N VAL A 333 -8.42 -16.11 1.98
CA VAL A 333 -9.71 -15.53 1.62
C VAL A 333 -9.76 -15.24 0.13
N ASN A 334 -10.86 -15.63 -0.50
CA ASN A 334 -11.22 -15.25 -1.86
C ASN A 334 -12.57 -14.55 -1.79
N ALA A 335 -12.68 -13.38 -2.41
CA ALA A 335 -13.96 -12.68 -2.51
C ALA A 335 -14.20 -12.15 -3.92
N ILE A 336 -15.47 -12.16 -4.31
CA ILE A 336 -15.95 -11.68 -5.60
C ILE A 336 -17.22 -10.86 -5.39
N ILE A 337 -17.30 -9.70 -6.04
CA ILE A 337 -18.44 -8.78 -5.93
C ILE A 337 -18.94 -8.40 -7.32
N ARG A 338 -20.04 -7.64 -7.40
CA ARG A 338 -20.51 -7.08 -8.67
C ARG A 338 -19.46 -6.13 -9.27
N PRO A 339 -19.28 -6.15 -10.61
CA PRO A 339 -20.09 -6.85 -11.61
C PRO A 339 -19.68 -8.31 -11.90
N ALA A 340 -18.59 -8.82 -11.34
CA ALA A 340 -18.09 -10.16 -11.66
C ALA A 340 -18.96 -11.30 -11.08
N ALA A 341 -19.60 -11.07 -9.93
CA ALA A 341 -20.58 -12.00 -9.37
C ALA A 341 -22.03 -11.62 -9.73
N ILE A 342 -22.63 -12.38 -10.65
CA ILE A 342 -24.00 -12.15 -11.16
C ILE A 342 -25.04 -12.20 -10.03
N HIS A 343 -24.83 -13.05 -9.04
CA HIS A 343 -25.78 -13.30 -7.94
C HIS A 343 -25.52 -12.46 -6.68
N GLY A 344 -24.60 -11.49 -6.74
CA GLY A 344 -24.21 -10.66 -5.60
C GLY A 344 -22.90 -11.10 -4.96
N ALA A 345 -22.49 -10.44 -3.88
CA ALA A 345 -21.20 -10.69 -3.23
C ALA A 345 -21.05 -12.14 -2.75
N ALA A 346 -19.90 -12.75 -3.04
CA ALA A 346 -19.53 -14.07 -2.53
C ALA A 346 -18.12 -14.07 -1.93
N LEU A 347 -17.91 -14.93 -0.94
CA LEU A 347 -16.73 -14.98 -0.09
C LEU A 347 -16.44 -16.43 0.31
N THR A 348 -15.20 -16.87 0.14
CA THR A 348 -14.72 -18.17 0.60
C THR A 348 -13.50 -17.97 1.49
N ILE A 349 -13.53 -18.55 2.69
CA ILE A 349 -12.43 -18.53 3.65
C ILE A 349 -12.00 -19.96 3.93
N ARG A 350 -10.76 -20.29 3.57
CA ARG A 350 -10.11 -21.57 3.86
C ARG A 350 -9.20 -21.39 5.07
N LYS A 351 -9.57 -22.01 6.18
CA LYS A 351 -8.84 -21.87 7.44
C LYS A 351 -7.54 -22.66 7.39
N PHE A 352 -6.47 -22.05 7.90
CA PHE A 352 -5.21 -22.75 8.09
C PHE A 352 -5.34 -23.62 9.35
N LYS A 353 -5.15 -24.93 9.23
CA LYS A 353 -5.01 -25.79 10.41
C LYS A 353 -3.58 -25.68 10.89
N ASP A 354 -3.39 -25.32 12.16
CA ASP A 354 -2.13 -25.63 12.83
C ASP A 354 -1.93 -27.14 12.69
N ALA A 355 -0.85 -27.54 12.03
CA ALA A 355 -0.40 -28.93 12.06
C ALA A 355 -0.06 -29.23 13.52
N VAL A 356 -0.89 -30.05 14.16
CA VAL A 356 -0.59 -30.67 15.45
C VAL A 356 0.58 -31.62 15.26
#